data_AF-A0A2A9M2M1-F1
#
_entry.id   AF-A0A2A9M2M1-F1
#
_cell.length_a   1.000
_cell.length_b   1.000
_cell.length_c   1.000
_cell.angle_alpha   90.00
_cell.angle_beta   90.00
_cell.angle_gamma   90.00
#
_symmetry.space_group_name_H-M   'P 1'
#
loop_
_entity.id
_entity.type
_entity.pdbx_description
1 polymer ?
#
loop_
_entity_poly.entity_id
_entity_poly.type
_entity_poly.pdbx_seq_one_letter_code
_entity_poly.pdbx_strand_id
1 'polypeptide(L)'
;MKRHLQAVDRRGGNKSENGTTPAVREEYSRSTVRDDGCHVVTKTESVCVGAEQSADGKHRLGDRVRRRLRVVYSFYRYCHEYKWERRQSRTIALSSLLYFLPALALLPVCQWESWLWAFTAAVSFSADYIFVGMRHNMWVCGVHMTDRYVATGMLALQIFYNVPLWFSKGLHIGLAGVMLIICSCFFKCLGTRTKVYRHHVVYHSLWHVVGGVGRVFVAALEYPELLQMWY
;
A
#
# COMPACT_ATOMS: atom_id res chain seq x y z
N MET A 1 -37.33 -28.64 19.81
CA MET A 1 -36.61 -29.66 19.01
C MET A 1 -37.35 -29.85 17.68
N LYS A 2 -37.07 -29.01 16.67
CA LYS A 2 -37.69 -29.09 15.33
C LYS A 2 -36.60 -28.81 14.29
N ARG A 3 -36.24 -29.85 13.53
CA ARG A 3 -35.41 -29.78 12.32
C ARG A 3 -36.35 -29.50 11.15
N HIS A 4 -36.04 -28.50 10.32
CA HIS A 4 -36.59 -28.40 8.98
C HIS A 4 -35.46 -28.21 7.96
N LEU A 5 -35.23 -29.30 7.22
CA LEU A 5 -34.54 -29.36 5.94
C LEU A 5 -35.44 -28.76 4.86
N GLN A 6 -34.93 -27.81 4.09
CA GLN A 6 -35.32 -27.48 2.71
C GLN A 6 -34.14 -26.74 2.07
N ALA A 7 -33.84 -26.79 0.79
CA ALA A 7 -34.14 -27.66 -0.34
C ALA A 7 -33.20 -27.09 -1.43
N VAL A 8 -32.38 -27.94 -2.04
CA VAL A 8 -31.47 -27.54 -3.13
C VAL A 8 -32.29 -27.46 -4.41
N ASP A 9 -32.36 -26.28 -5.02
CA ASP A 9 -32.87 -26.14 -6.39
C ASP A 9 -31.70 -25.88 -7.36
N ARG A 10 -31.61 -26.77 -8.36
CA ARG A 10 -30.68 -26.75 -9.49
C ARG A 10 -31.49 -26.49 -10.75
N ARG A 11 -31.37 -25.29 -11.34
CA ARG A 11 -31.57 -25.01 -12.78
C ARG A 11 -30.62 -23.85 -13.12
N GLY A 12 -29.74 -23.91 -14.13
CA GLY A 12 -29.93 -24.44 -15.48
C GLY A 12 -30.25 -23.25 -16.39
N GLY A 13 -29.27 -22.73 -17.12
CA GLY A 13 -29.47 -21.57 -18.01
C GLY A 13 -28.22 -21.15 -18.76
N ASN A 14 -27.90 -21.89 -19.84
CA ASN A 14 -27.00 -21.46 -20.91
C ASN A 14 -27.55 -20.20 -21.59
N LYS A 15 -26.70 -19.17 -21.75
CA LYS A 15 -26.77 -18.26 -22.90
C LYS A 15 -25.35 -17.93 -23.37
N SER A 16 -25.04 -18.51 -24.53
CA SER A 16 -24.05 -18.02 -25.48
C SER A 16 -24.58 -16.71 -26.07
N GLU A 17 -23.76 -15.66 -26.11
CA GLU A 17 -23.94 -14.60 -27.11
C GLU A 17 -22.64 -13.86 -27.39
N ASN A 18 -22.37 -13.79 -28.70
CA ASN A 18 -21.28 -13.17 -29.40
C ASN A 18 -21.16 -11.67 -29.10
N GLY A 19 -19.94 -11.13 -29.14
CA GLY A 19 -19.71 -9.69 -28.95
C GLY A 19 -18.31 -9.22 -29.35
N THR A 20 -18.06 -9.29 -30.65
CA THR A 20 -17.20 -8.45 -31.51
C THR A 20 -16.26 -7.44 -30.82
N THR A 21 -14.96 -7.63 -31.06
CA THR A 21 -13.86 -6.73 -30.73
C THR A 21 -13.76 -5.59 -31.74
N PRO A 22 -13.74 -4.31 -31.35
CA PRO A 22 -13.25 -3.24 -32.21
C PRO A 22 -11.78 -2.95 -31.91
N ALA A 23 -10.96 -3.13 -32.94
CA ALA A 23 -9.58 -2.67 -33.00
C ALA A 23 -9.55 -1.13 -32.95
N VAL A 24 -8.92 -0.58 -31.92
CA VAL A 24 -8.64 0.87 -31.85
C VAL A 24 -7.26 1.12 -32.44
N ARG A 25 -7.34 1.77 -33.59
CA ARG A 25 -6.32 2.36 -34.45
C ARG A 25 -5.35 3.26 -33.67
N GLU A 26 -4.06 2.96 -33.75
CA GLU A 26 -2.97 3.87 -33.37
C GLU A 26 -2.87 4.98 -34.44
N GLU A 27 -3.14 6.22 -34.03
CA GLU A 27 -2.92 7.40 -34.88
C GLU A 27 -1.59 8.06 -34.47
N TYR A 28 -0.58 7.80 -35.29
CA TYR A 28 0.77 8.32 -35.19
C TYR A 28 0.78 9.81 -35.59
N SER A 29 0.66 10.72 -34.61
CA SER A 29 0.82 12.15 -34.86
C SER A 29 2.29 12.52 -35.00
N ARG A 30 2.73 12.56 -36.27
CA ARG A 30 3.96 13.17 -36.77
C ARG A 30 3.84 14.69 -36.60
N SER A 31 4.60 15.29 -35.70
CA SER A 31 4.79 16.75 -35.69
C SER A 31 6.11 17.09 -36.38
N THR A 32 5.97 17.85 -37.45
CA THR A 32 6.99 18.45 -38.29
C THR A 32 7.81 19.45 -37.51
N VAL A 33 9.11 19.20 -37.39
CA VAL A 33 10.11 20.20 -37.00
C VAL A 33 10.22 21.19 -38.15
N ARG A 34 9.78 22.43 -37.90
CA ARG A 34 9.95 23.56 -38.81
C ARG A 34 11.23 24.28 -38.40
N ASP A 35 12.20 24.17 -39.29
CA ASP A 35 13.45 24.91 -39.32
C ASP A 35 13.13 26.30 -39.88
N ASP A 36 13.45 27.36 -39.16
CA ASP A 36 13.40 28.74 -39.67
C ASP A 36 14.46 29.58 -38.94
N GLY A 37 15.56 29.83 -39.63
CA GLY A 37 15.92 31.20 -40.00
C GLY A 37 16.69 32.03 -38.98
N CYS A 38 18.01 32.01 -39.16
CA CYS A 38 18.99 33.04 -38.79
C CYS A 38 18.49 34.48 -38.98
N HIS A 39 18.70 35.34 -37.97
CA HIS A 39 19.01 36.76 -38.19
C HIS A 39 19.90 37.29 -37.07
N VAL A 40 21.18 37.50 -37.41
CA VAL A 40 22.12 38.30 -36.65
C VAL A 40 21.78 39.78 -36.90
N VAL A 41 21.40 40.50 -35.85
CA VAL A 41 21.36 41.96 -35.86
C VAL A 41 22.08 42.45 -34.60
N THR A 42 23.31 42.90 -34.80
CA THR A 42 24.07 43.73 -33.88
C THR A 42 23.44 45.12 -33.85
N LYS A 43 22.98 45.57 -32.68
CA LYS A 43 22.78 47.00 -32.40
C LYS A 43 23.05 47.34 -30.94
N THR A 44 23.86 48.38 -30.84
CA THR A 44 24.52 48.97 -29.68
C THR A 44 23.55 49.80 -28.82
N GLU A 45 23.81 49.78 -27.52
CA GLU A 45 23.47 50.78 -26.48
C GLU A 45 22.04 51.33 -26.35
N SER A 46 21.39 50.99 -25.23
CA SER A 46 20.93 52.00 -24.27
C SER A 46 20.61 51.31 -22.93
N VAL A 47 21.38 51.64 -21.89
CA VAL A 47 21.10 51.22 -20.51
C VAL A 47 19.88 52.00 -20.02
N CYS A 48 18.70 51.40 -20.13
CA CYS A 48 17.54 51.76 -19.35
C CYS A 48 17.40 50.74 -18.23
N VAL A 49 17.62 51.17 -16.98
CA VAL A 49 17.27 50.42 -15.77
C VAL A 49 15.75 50.42 -15.66
N GLY A 50 15.11 49.59 -16.49
CA GLY A 50 13.71 49.24 -16.38
C GLY A 50 13.55 48.28 -15.22
N ALA A 51 12.62 48.58 -14.32
CA ALA A 51 12.18 47.67 -13.27
C ALA A 51 11.50 46.44 -13.87
N GLU A 52 12.27 45.52 -14.46
CA GLU A 52 11.84 44.17 -14.86
C GLU A 52 12.13 43.19 -13.72
N GLN A 53 11.63 43.50 -12.52
CA GLN A 53 11.42 42.49 -11.50
C GLN A 53 9.94 42.10 -11.54
N SER A 54 9.65 40.80 -11.75
CA SER A 54 8.41 40.09 -11.33
C SER A 54 7.74 39.18 -12.38
N ALA A 55 8.35 38.92 -13.55
CA ALA A 55 7.83 37.86 -14.45
C ALA A 55 8.44 36.48 -14.14
N ASP A 56 9.75 36.41 -13.93
CA ASP A 56 10.50 35.15 -13.79
C ASP A 56 10.20 34.40 -12.47
N GLY A 57 9.89 35.14 -11.40
CA GLY A 57 9.51 34.56 -10.11
C GLY A 57 8.14 33.84 -10.10
N LYS A 58 7.17 34.33 -10.90
CA LYS A 58 5.81 33.76 -10.98
C LYS A 58 5.80 32.41 -11.72
N HIS A 59 6.56 32.29 -12.80
CA HIS A 59 6.73 31.03 -13.52
C HIS A 59 7.41 29.97 -12.64
N ARG A 60 8.41 30.37 -11.84
CA ARG A 60 9.15 29.47 -10.95
C ARG A 60 8.34 28.97 -9.74
N LEU A 61 7.35 29.73 -9.28
CA LEU A 61 6.39 29.29 -8.25
C LEU A 61 5.32 28.38 -8.86
N GLY A 62 4.79 28.75 -10.03
CA GLY A 62 3.82 27.95 -10.77
C GLY A 62 4.34 26.54 -11.10
N ASP A 63 5.59 26.43 -11.53
CA ASP A 63 6.23 25.14 -11.81
C ASP A 63 6.47 24.30 -10.55
N ARG A 64 6.80 24.92 -9.42
CA ARG A 64 6.93 24.22 -8.12
C ARG A 64 5.59 23.69 -7.64
N VAL A 65 4.54 24.49 -7.73
CA VAL A 65 3.17 24.08 -7.38
C VAL A 65 2.70 22.98 -8.32
N ARG A 66 2.91 23.11 -9.62
CA ARG A 66 2.54 22.09 -10.63
C ARG A 66 3.31 20.79 -10.44
N ARG A 67 4.60 20.81 -10.07
CA ARG A 67 5.35 19.59 -9.70
C ARG A 67 4.78 18.93 -8.44
N ARG A 68 4.51 19.71 -7.38
CA ARG A 68 3.93 19.18 -6.14
C ARG A 68 2.54 18.58 -6.39
N LEU A 69 1.70 19.27 -7.15
CA LEU A 69 0.39 18.78 -7.57
C LEU A 69 0.50 17.53 -8.44
N ARG A 70 1.52 17.41 -9.29
CA ARG A 70 1.74 16.19 -10.10
C ARG A 70 2.06 14.99 -9.21
N VAL A 71 2.91 15.14 -8.19
CA VAL A 71 3.22 14.08 -7.22
C VAL A 71 1.96 13.64 -6.48
N VAL A 72 1.19 14.62 -5.99
CA VAL A 72 -0.09 14.41 -5.31
C VAL A 72 -1.10 13.74 -6.25
N TYR A 73 -1.15 14.14 -7.52
CA TYR A 73 -2.04 13.55 -8.51
C TYR A 73 -1.65 12.12 -8.89
N SER A 74 -0.36 11.84 -9.08
CA SER A 74 0.13 10.46 -9.30
C SER A 74 -0.17 9.56 -8.11
N PHE A 75 -0.09 10.12 -6.89
CA PHE A 75 -0.48 9.44 -5.66
C PHE A 75 -1.97 9.07 -5.65
N TYR A 76 -2.85 9.97 -6.09
CA TYR A 76 -4.28 9.70 -6.17
C TYR A 76 -4.68 8.76 -7.32
N ARG A 77 -3.97 8.81 -8.46
CA ARG A 77 -4.26 7.90 -9.59
C ARG A 77 -4.12 6.43 -9.21
N TYR A 78 -3.09 6.12 -8.42
CA TYR A 78 -2.81 4.76 -7.94
C TYR A 78 -3.86 4.24 -6.95
N CYS A 79 -4.68 5.13 -6.40
CA CYS A 79 -5.76 4.79 -5.48
C CYS A 79 -6.97 4.23 -6.21
N HIS A 80 -7.31 4.84 -7.35
CA HIS A 80 -8.45 4.49 -8.22
C HIS A 80 -8.23 3.22 -9.04
N GLU A 81 -6.97 2.79 -9.22
CA GLU A 81 -6.63 1.56 -9.95
C GLU A 81 -6.82 0.29 -9.09
N TYR A 82 -7.35 0.41 -7.85
CA TYR A 82 -7.48 -0.73 -6.96
C TYR A 82 -8.75 -1.55 -7.22
N LYS A 83 -8.56 -2.84 -7.49
CA LYS A 83 -9.60 -3.71 -8.06
C LYS A 83 -10.77 -4.05 -7.12
N TRP A 84 -10.62 -3.82 -5.81
CA TRP A 84 -11.50 -4.40 -4.78
C TRP A 84 -12.40 -3.39 -4.06
N GLU A 85 -12.51 -2.18 -4.62
CA GLU A 85 -13.11 -0.96 -4.07
C GLU A 85 -14.57 -1.00 -3.61
N ARG A 86 -15.29 -2.13 -3.59
CA ARG A 86 -16.72 -2.11 -3.25
C ARG A 86 -17.21 -3.13 -2.24
N ARG A 87 -16.35 -4.02 -1.75
CA ARG A 87 -16.78 -5.08 -0.82
C ARG A 87 -15.98 -5.03 0.48
N GLN A 88 -16.70 -4.84 1.58
CA GLN A 88 -16.17 -5.06 2.92
C GLN A 88 -15.93 -6.54 3.16
N SER A 89 -14.82 -6.87 3.81
CA SER A 89 -14.50 -8.22 4.26
C SER A 89 -14.28 -8.23 5.76
N ARG A 90 -15.18 -8.91 6.49
CA ARG A 90 -15.03 -9.12 7.93
C ARG A 90 -13.77 -9.93 8.25
N THR A 91 -13.39 -10.86 7.37
CA THR A 91 -12.17 -11.66 7.53
C THR A 91 -10.92 -10.77 7.48
N ILE A 92 -10.87 -9.81 6.54
CA ILE A 92 -9.75 -8.87 6.47
C ILE A 92 -9.71 -8.02 7.75
N ALA A 93 -10.85 -7.44 8.14
CA ALA A 93 -10.95 -6.60 9.34
C ALA A 93 -10.52 -7.33 10.62
N LEU A 94 -10.96 -8.57 10.81
CA LEU A 94 -10.53 -9.37 11.97
C LEU A 94 -9.04 -9.72 11.89
N SER A 95 -8.54 -10.04 10.69
CA SER A 95 -7.13 -10.36 10.52
C SER A 95 -6.22 -9.14 10.74
N SER A 96 -6.63 -7.92 10.37
CA SER A 96 -5.82 -6.70 10.62
C SER A 96 -5.69 -6.39 12.11
N LEU A 97 -6.69 -6.75 12.92
CA LEU A 97 -6.60 -6.63 14.37
C LEU A 97 -5.53 -7.54 14.99
N LEU A 98 -5.06 -8.58 14.28
CA LEU A 98 -3.96 -9.42 14.77
C LEU A 98 -2.64 -8.66 14.90
N TYR A 99 -2.51 -7.48 14.28
CA TYR A 99 -1.37 -6.58 14.52
C TYR A 99 -1.37 -5.94 15.91
N PHE A 100 -2.48 -5.98 16.66
CA PHE A 100 -2.45 -5.65 18.09
C PHE A 100 -1.73 -6.69 18.94
N LEU A 101 -1.67 -7.95 18.51
CA LEU A 101 -1.02 -9.01 19.29
C LEU A 101 0.48 -8.72 19.53
N PRO A 102 1.32 -8.42 18.51
CA PRO A 102 2.71 -8.06 18.76
C PRO A 102 2.83 -6.76 19.54
N ALA A 103 1.88 -5.82 19.42
CA ALA A 103 1.89 -4.61 20.26
C ALA A 103 1.76 -4.96 21.75
N LEU A 104 0.80 -5.82 22.11
CA LEU A 104 0.61 -6.25 23.49
C LEU A 104 1.78 -7.10 23.99
N ALA A 105 2.27 -8.03 23.16
CA ALA A 105 3.38 -8.91 23.52
C ALA A 105 4.68 -8.15 23.77
N LEU A 106 4.99 -7.12 22.97
CA LEU A 106 6.23 -6.36 23.07
C LEU A 106 6.17 -5.22 24.09
N LEU A 107 4.99 -4.84 24.58
CA LEU A 107 4.82 -3.71 25.50
C LEU A 107 5.77 -3.74 26.72
N PRO A 108 5.99 -4.88 27.42
CA PRO A 108 6.88 -4.91 28.59
C PRO A 108 8.38 -4.88 28.25
N VAL A 109 8.79 -5.25 27.03
CA VAL A 109 10.21 -5.47 26.67
C VAL A 109 10.74 -4.49 25.62
N CYS A 110 9.88 -3.98 24.75
CA CYS A 110 10.25 -3.11 23.63
C CYS A 110 9.09 -2.14 23.30
N GLN A 111 8.98 -1.08 24.10
CA GLN A 111 7.86 -0.13 24.01
C GLN A 111 7.75 0.56 22.64
N TRP A 112 8.87 0.97 22.05
CA TRP A 112 8.83 1.69 20.78
C TRP A 112 8.28 0.80 19.64
N GLU A 113 8.69 -0.49 19.59
CA GLU A 113 8.19 -1.41 18.58
C GLU A 113 6.72 -1.75 18.85
N SER A 114 6.34 -1.90 20.13
CA SER A 114 4.93 -2.05 20.54
C SER A 114 4.05 -0.92 20.00
N TRP A 115 4.47 0.34 20.16
CA TRP A 115 3.73 1.50 19.65
C TRP A 115 3.62 1.50 18.12
N LEU A 116 4.67 1.09 17.41
CA LEU A 116 4.63 0.97 15.95
C LEU A 116 3.65 -0.12 15.49
N TRP A 117 3.58 -1.26 16.17
CA TRP A 117 2.59 -2.30 15.89
C TRP A 117 1.16 -1.82 16.18
N ALA A 118 0.94 -1.12 17.30
CA ALA A 118 -0.37 -0.54 17.63
C ALA A 118 -0.80 0.48 16.57
N PHE A 119 0.11 1.35 16.13
CA PHE A 119 -0.14 2.31 15.05
C PHE A 119 -0.45 1.61 13.73
N THR A 120 0.33 0.58 13.37
CA THR A 120 0.10 -0.25 12.18
C THR A 120 -1.27 -0.91 12.21
N ALA A 121 -1.68 -1.47 13.37
CA ALA A 121 -2.99 -2.07 13.55
C ALA A 121 -4.12 -1.06 13.36
N ALA A 122 -3.99 0.15 13.94
CA ALA A 122 -4.99 1.20 13.83
C ALA A 122 -5.15 1.69 12.38
N VAL A 123 -4.03 1.94 11.69
CA VAL A 123 -4.04 2.39 10.29
C VAL A 123 -4.58 1.30 9.37
N SER A 124 -4.11 0.05 9.54
CA SER A 124 -4.57 -1.10 8.75
C SER A 124 -6.05 -1.37 8.94
N PHE A 125 -6.54 -1.42 10.18
CA PHE A 125 -7.98 -1.57 10.45
C PHE A 125 -8.82 -0.43 9.86
N SER A 126 -8.33 0.81 9.95
CA SER A 126 -9.03 1.97 9.39
C SER A 126 -9.14 1.85 7.87
N ALA A 127 -8.05 1.49 7.19
CA ALA A 127 -8.04 1.30 5.74
C ALA A 127 -8.90 0.09 5.33
N ASP A 128 -8.70 -1.06 5.98
CA ASP A 128 -9.28 -2.35 5.57
C ASP A 128 -10.70 -2.62 6.07
N TYR A 129 -11.25 -1.80 6.97
CA TYR A 129 -12.63 -1.92 7.43
C TYR A 129 -13.42 -0.62 7.35
N ILE A 130 -12.98 0.42 8.06
CA ILE A 130 -13.74 1.67 8.23
C ILE A 130 -13.95 2.37 6.88
N PHE A 131 -12.88 2.50 6.10
CA PHE A 131 -12.89 3.26 4.86
C PHE A 131 -12.90 2.40 3.60
N VAL A 132 -13.30 1.13 3.72
CA VAL A 132 -13.42 0.24 2.57
C VAL A 132 -14.45 0.77 1.60
N GLY A 133 -14.01 0.91 0.35
CA GLY A 133 -14.84 1.32 -0.78
C GLY A 133 -15.29 2.77 -0.80
N MET A 134 -14.76 3.59 0.09
CA MET A 134 -14.99 5.04 0.09
C MET A 134 -13.86 5.83 -0.60
N ARG A 135 -13.11 5.18 -1.52
CA ARG A 135 -11.89 5.75 -2.15
C ARG A 135 -12.14 6.89 -3.13
N HIS A 136 -13.39 7.20 -3.44
CA HIS A 136 -13.77 8.39 -4.22
C HIS A 136 -13.46 9.71 -3.49
N ASN A 137 -13.32 9.67 -2.16
CA ASN A 137 -12.90 10.83 -1.38
C ASN A 137 -11.37 10.86 -1.25
N MET A 138 -10.74 11.99 -1.60
CA MET A 138 -9.29 12.20 -1.51
C MET A 138 -8.74 11.93 -0.09
N TRP A 139 -9.48 12.32 0.95
CA TRP A 139 -9.07 12.06 2.33
C TRP A 139 -8.98 10.56 2.63
N VAL A 140 -10.01 9.81 2.24
CA VAL A 140 -10.06 8.37 2.42
C VAL A 140 -8.94 7.68 1.64
N CYS A 141 -8.71 8.10 0.39
CA CYS A 141 -7.58 7.59 -0.38
C CYS A 141 -6.25 7.81 0.37
N GLY A 142 -6.07 8.97 0.99
CA GLY A 142 -4.93 9.26 1.85
C GLY A 142 -4.74 8.19 2.94
N VAL A 143 -5.81 7.77 3.62
CA VAL A 143 -5.74 6.72 4.65
C VAL A 143 -5.23 5.38 4.09
N HIS A 144 -5.76 4.95 2.93
CA HIS A 144 -5.33 3.70 2.28
C HIS A 144 -3.86 3.73 1.84
N MET A 145 -3.37 4.91 1.46
CA MET A 145 -1.97 5.06 1.10
C MET A 145 -1.06 5.15 2.33
N THR A 146 -1.52 5.82 3.39
CA THR A 146 -0.83 5.80 4.68
C THR A 146 -0.66 4.37 5.17
N ASP A 147 -1.70 3.53 5.10
CA ASP A 147 -1.58 2.10 5.41
C ASP A 147 -0.48 1.40 4.62
N ARG A 148 -0.43 1.61 3.29
CA ARG A 148 0.62 1.03 2.45
C ARG A 148 2.02 1.50 2.83
N TYR A 149 2.19 2.78 3.13
CA TYR A 149 3.49 3.31 3.55
C TYR A 149 3.89 2.81 4.92
N VAL A 150 2.97 2.75 5.87
CA VAL A 150 3.21 2.20 7.21
C VAL A 150 3.59 0.73 7.10
N ALA A 151 2.86 -0.07 6.32
CA ALA A 151 3.21 -1.47 6.09
C ALA A 151 4.59 -1.63 5.42
N THR A 152 4.93 -0.76 4.46
CA THR A 152 6.25 -0.78 3.80
C THR A 152 7.36 -0.38 4.76
N GLY A 153 7.14 0.65 5.58
CA GLY A 153 8.07 1.10 6.61
C GLY A 153 8.28 0.04 7.68
N MET A 154 7.21 -0.63 8.12
CA MET A 154 7.30 -1.77 9.04
C MET A 154 8.10 -2.91 8.43
N LEU A 155 7.86 -3.28 7.17
CA LEU A 155 8.66 -4.31 6.50
C LEU A 155 10.14 -3.92 6.44
N ALA A 156 10.45 -2.66 6.09
CA ALA A 156 11.82 -2.16 6.08
C ALA A 156 12.47 -2.23 7.47
N LEU A 157 11.73 -1.86 8.52
CA LEU A 157 12.19 -1.99 9.90
C LEU A 157 12.48 -3.44 10.27
N GLN A 158 11.61 -4.39 9.88
CA GLN A 158 11.86 -5.80 10.12
C GLN A 158 13.15 -6.27 9.41
N ILE A 159 13.38 -5.85 8.16
CA ILE A 159 14.55 -6.26 7.37
C ILE A 159 15.85 -5.62 7.86
N PHE A 160 15.87 -4.30 8.07
CA PHE A 160 17.11 -3.57 8.31
C PHE A 160 17.49 -3.51 9.78
N TYR A 161 16.52 -3.57 10.69
CA TYR A 161 16.77 -3.47 12.12
C TYR A 161 16.60 -4.82 12.81
N ASN A 162 15.45 -5.49 12.65
CA ASN A 162 15.17 -6.70 13.40
C ASN A 162 15.92 -7.93 12.89
N VAL A 163 16.12 -8.13 11.59
CA VAL A 163 16.87 -9.30 11.09
C VAL A 163 18.30 -9.36 11.64
N PRO A 164 19.12 -8.29 11.58
CA PRO A 164 20.43 -8.28 12.23
C PRO A 164 20.36 -8.57 13.73
N LEU A 165 19.40 -7.96 14.43
CA LEU A 165 19.18 -8.17 15.85
C LEU A 165 18.84 -9.63 16.17
N TRP A 166 17.96 -10.27 15.41
CA TRP A 166 17.60 -11.66 15.59
C TRP A 166 18.79 -12.60 15.38
N PHE A 167 19.63 -12.36 14.37
CA PHE A 167 20.86 -13.14 14.18
C PHE A 167 21.88 -12.94 15.30
N SER A 168 21.96 -11.73 15.89
CA SER A 168 22.82 -11.49 17.07
C SER A 168 22.37 -12.26 18.31
N LYS A 169 21.07 -12.58 18.42
CA LYS A 169 20.51 -13.37 19.52
C LYS A 169 20.59 -14.88 19.29
N GLY A 170 20.57 -15.31 18.02
CA GLY A 170 20.81 -16.70 17.68
C GLY A 170 20.43 -17.05 16.24
N LEU A 171 21.13 -18.03 15.66
CA LEU A 171 20.91 -18.45 14.28
C LEU A 171 19.47 -18.91 14.02
N HIS A 172 18.90 -19.69 14.94
CA HIS A 172 17.54 -20.22 14.80
C HIS A 172 16.47 -19.10 14.86
N ILE A 173 16.67 -18.08 15.69
CA ILE A 173 15.78 -16.91 15.79
C ILE A 173 15.87 -16.08 14.50
N GLY A 174 17.10 -15.81 14.04
CA GLY A 174 17.34 -15.12 12.77
C GLY A 174 16.68 -15.82 11.58
N LEU A 175 16.84 -17.14 11.46
CA LEU A 175 16.20 -17.94 10.41
C LEU A 175 14.67 -17.92 10.50
N ALA A 176 14.11 -18.06 11.71
CA ALA A 176 12.66 -17.99 11.91
C ALA A 176 12.10 -16.62 11.47
N GLY A 177 12.78 -15.53 11.82
CA GLY A 177 12.42 -14.18 11.42
C GLY A 177 12.54 -13.91 9.92
N VAL A 178 13.60 -14.41 9.27
CA VAL A 178 13.75 -14.29 7.80
C VAL A 178 12.67 -15.08 7.07
N MET A 179 12.40 -16.32 7.49
CA MET A 179 11.32 -17.13 6.92
C MET A 179 9.96 -16.44 7.07
N LEU A 180 9.72 -15.78 8.22
CA LEU A 180 8.53 -15.00 8.44
C LEU A 180 8.37 -13.85 7.42
N ILE A 181 9.45 -13.10 7.20
CA ILE A 181 9.47 -12.00 6.22
C ILE A 181 9.21 -12.53 4.80
N ILE A 182 9.84 -13.64 4.42
CA ILE A 182 9.65 -14.27 3.11
C ILE A 182 8.19 -14.70 2.93
N CYS A 183 7.61 -15.40 3.91
CA CYS A 183 6.22 -15.82 3.89
C CYS A 183 5.25 -14.62 3.79
N SER A 184 5.52 -13.56 4.55
CA SER A 184 4.74 -12.32 4.49
C SER A 184 4.79 -11.67 3.10
N CYS A 185 5.98 -11.53 2.52
CA CYS A 185 6.17 -10.99 1.18
C CYS A 185 5.50 -11.86 0.12
N PHE A 186 5.57 -13.19 0.26
CA PHE A 186 4.91 -14.15 -0.63
C PHE A 186 3.39 -13.95 -0.64
N PHE A 187 2.74 -13.92 0.52
CA PHE A 187 1.29 -13.68 0.61
C PHE A 187 0.89 -12.30 0.11
N LYS A 188 1.69 -11.26 0.37
CA LYS A 188 1.45 -9.92 -0.20
C LYS A 188 1.52 -9.94 -1.73
N CYS A 189 2.50 -10.62 -2.29
CA CYS A 189 2.67 -10.75 -3.74
C CYS A 189 1.52 -11.54 -4.38
N LEU A 190 1.08 -12.64 -3.76
CA LEU A 190 -0.11 -13.39 -4.22
C LEU A 190 -1.38 -12.55 -4.15
N GLY A 191 -1.58 -11.82 -3.05
CA GLY A 191 -2.75 -10.95 -2.82
C GLY A 191 -2.85 -9.80 -3.82
N THR A 192 -1.72 -9.27 -4.30
CA THR A 192 -1.69 -8.19 -5.31
C THR A 192 -1.88 -8.71 -6.74
N ARG A 193 -1.42 -9.94 -7.03
CA ARG A 193 -1.50 -10.54 -8.37
C ARG A 193 -2.84 -11.18 -8.70
N THR A 194 -3.59 -11.65 -7.70
CA THR A 194 -4.87 -12.31 -7.94
C THR A 194 -5.88 -11.37 -8.63
N LYS A 195 -6.70 -11.95 -9.51
CA LYS A 195 -7.87 -11.31 -10.15
C LYS A 195 -9.20 -11.79 -9.55
N VAL A 196 -9.16 -12.63 -8.52
CA VAL A 196 -10.34 -13.17 -7.85
C VAL A 196 -10.41 -12.62 -6.43
N TYR A 197 -11.51 -11.93 -6.11
CA TYR A 197 -11.72 -11.30 -4.80
C TYR A 197 -11.61 -12.28 -3.62
N ARG A 198 -12.17 -13.48 -3.75
CA ARG A 198 -12.08 -14.51 -2.68
C ARG A 198 -10.62 -14.87 -2.36
N HIS A 199 -9.80 -15.07 -3.38
CA HIS A 199 -8.37 -15.34 -3.18
C HIS A 199 -7.64 -14.14 -2.60
N HIS A 200 -8.01 -12.91 -3.01
CA HIS A 200 -7.43 -11.69 -2.42
C HIS A 200 -7.68 -11.63 -0.92
N VAL A 201 -8.92 -11.84 -0.49
CA VAL A 201 -9.29 -11.88 0.93
C VAL A 201 -8.45 -12.91 1.68
N VAL A 202 -8.31 -14.13 1.14
CA VAL A 202 -7.51 -15.18 1.78
C VAL A 202 -6.04 -14.78 1.90
N TYR A 203 -5.39 -14.38 0.80
CA TYR A 203 -3.96 -14.04 0.82
C TYR A 203 -3.66 -12.80 1.66
N HIS A 204 -4.52 -11.78 1.63
CA HIS A 204 -4.35 -10.57 2.44
C HIS A 204 -4.59 -10.86 3.92
N SER A 205 -5.58 -11.68 4.28
CA SER A 205 -5.75 -12.12 5.66
C SER A 205 -4.59 -13.00 6.15
N LEU A 206 -4.07 -13.90 5.31
CA LEU A 206 -2.88 -14.69 5.64
C LEU A 206 -1.65 -13.81 5.83
N TRP A 207 -1.50 -12.75 5.03
CA TRP A 207 -0.44 -11.77 5.21
C TRP A 207 -0.52 -11.10 6.60
N HIS A 208 -1.71 -10.73 7.08
CA HIS A 208 -1.89 -10.21 8.44
C HIS A 208 -1.60 -11.24 9.52
N VAL A 209 -2.11 -12.48 9.37
CA VAL A 209 -1.90 -13.56 10.34
C VAL A 209 -0.41 -13.86 10.49
N VAL A 210 0.30 -14.02 9.38
CA VAL A 210 1.74 -14.25 9.37
C VAL A 210 2.45 -13.06 10.02
N GLY A 211 2.17 -11.83 9.61
CA GLY A 211 2.82 -10.66 10.18
C GLY A 211 2.57 -10.48 11.69
N GLY A 212 1.32 -10.61 12.14
CA GLY A 212 0.94 -10.42 13.55
C GLY A 212 1.35 -11.58 14.45
N VAL A 213 0.78 -12.77 14.20
CA VAL A 213 1.02 -13.96 15.04
C VAL A 213 2.47 -14.42 14.92
N GLY A 214 3.02 -14.40 13.71
CA GLY A 214 4.41 -14.80 13.52
C GLY A 214 5.41 -13.85 14.18
N ARG A 215 5.13 -12.54 14.26
CA ARG A 215 5.98 -11.62 15.04
C ARG A 215 5.91 -11.93 16.53
N VAL A 216 4.73 -12.28 17.07
CA VAL A 216 4.58 -12.71 18.48
C VAL A 216 5.42 -13.95 18.75
N PHE A 217 5.38 -14.93 17.84
CA PHE A 217 6.22 -16.12 17.93
C PHE A 217 7.71 -15.77 17.97
N VAL A 218 8.19 -14.92 17.04
CA VAL A 218 9.58 -14.46 17.04
C VAL A 218 9.91 -13.65 18.30
N ALA A 219 8.97 -12.85 18.83
CA ALA A 219 9.15 -12.08 20.06
C ALA A 219 9.36 -13.00 21.28
N ALA A 220 8.60 -14.10 21.37
CA ALA A 220 8.75 -15.07 22.45
C ALA A 220 10.11 -15.79 22.41
N LEU A 221 10.65 -16.03 21.22
CA LEU A 221 12.02 -16.55 21.06
C LEU A 221 13.08 -15.49 21.37
N GLU A 222 12.80 -14.24 21.01
CA GLU A 222 13.69 -13.11 21.13
C GLU A 222 13.84 -12.60 22.58
N TYR A 223 12.79 -12.72 23.39
CA TYR A 223 12.68 -12.24 24.77
C TYR A 223 12.14 -13.37 25.67
N PRO A 224 13.01 -14.22 26.24
CA PRO A 224 12.59 -15.32 27.11
C PRO A 224 11.78 -14.88 28.34
N GLU A 225 11.95 -13.63 28.78
CA GLU A 225 11.20 -13.01 29.87
C GLU A 225 9.69 -12.97 29.56
N LEU A 226 9.29 -12.88 28.28
CA LEU A 226 7.89 -12.95 27.88
C LEU A 226 7.27 -14.29 28.24
N LEU A 227 8.01 -15.40 28.07
CA LEU A 227 7.51 -16.73 28.42
C LEU A 227 7.31 -16.87 29.93
N GLN A 228 8.17 -16.26 30.74
CA GLN A 228 8.05 -16.25 32.20
C GLN A 228 6.89 -15.38 32.71
N MET A 229 6.51 -14.34 31.97
CA MET A 229 5.35 -13.51 32.31
C MET A 229 4.03 -14.16 31.90
N TRP A 230 4.05 -15.09 30.94
CA TRP A 230 2.85 -15.75 30.42
C TRP A 230 2.51 -17.08 31.10
N TYR A 231 3.48 -17.72 31.76
CA TYR A 231 3.35 -19.03 32.42
C TYR A 231 3.86 -18.98 33.86
#